data_AF-A0A8T7JR34-F1
#
_entry.id   AF-A0A8T7JR34-F1
#
_cell.length_a   1.000
_cell.length_b   1.000
_cell.length_c   1.000
_cell.angle_alpha   90.00
_cell.angle_beta   90.00
_cell.angle_gamma   90.00
#
_symmetry.space_group_name_H-M   'P 1'
#
loop_
_entity.id
_entity.type
_entity.pdbx_description
1 polymer ?
#
loop_
_entity_poly.entity_id
_entity_poly.type
_entity_poly.pdbx_seq_one_letter_code
_entity_poly.pdbx_strand_id
1 'polypeptide(L)'
;MKRLLYVLLSTSLLVSSCNLPAKTDTPEAVFTAAALTVEAAINPSNQTPLASPIASTGSNEDTSLQTSTPDSASTPLASFEDVTNCRTGPGVNYDRITQIQPGLAVKIVGVYPPNYWIVETNAGLCWVAGEFVTPSGNIAAVPTVTAPPTATGEPLQNVSLQKWDIFCNFATNEAEVTIRWADKEGESGYRVIRNDILVAELPPDTTEFKEIINLASGQSVGYFIIAYNALGQVQSKAISLSC
;
A
#
# COMPACT_ATOMS: atom_id res chain seq x y z
N MET A 1 26.67 36.27 69.80
CA MET A 1 26.71 37.51 68.99
C MET A 1 25.51 37.52 68.06
N LYS A 2 24.63 38.53 68.25
CA LYS A 2 23.52 39.09 67.43
C LYS A 2 22.55 38.18 66.66
N ARG A 3 21.30 38.23 67.15
CA ARG A 3 19.99 37.91 66.53
C ARG A 3 19.39 39.16 65.83
N LEU A 4 18.23 38.97 65.17
CA LEU A 4 17.20 39.89 64.59
C LEU A 4 17.16 39.83 63.05
N LEU A 5 16.10 39.42 62.31
CA LEU A 5 14.62 39.58 62.33
C LEU A 5 14.11 40.91 61.72
N TYR A 6 13.00 40.84 60.96
CA TYR A 6 12.16 41.88 60.27
C TYR A 6 12.51 42.16 58.78
N VAL A 7 11.63 42.32 57.77
CA VAL A 7 10.15 42.47 57.56
C VAL A 7 9.87 42.27 56.06
N LEU A 8 8.99 41.34 55.65
CA LEU A 8 7.63 41.60 55.13
C LEU A 8 7.48 42.80 54.16
N LEU A 9 7.36 42.54 52.85
CA LEU A 9 6.47 43.34 51.99
C LEU A 9 5.79 42.44 50.94
N SER A 10 4.53 42.17 51.22
CA SER A 10 3.53 41.59 50.33
C SER A 10 3.04 42.67 49.36
N THR A 11 2.95 42.35 48.07
CA THR A 11 1.94 42.98 47.19
C THR A 11 1.47 41.95 46.15
N SER A 12 0.25 41.47 46.39
CA SER A 12 -0.62 40.78 45.43
C SER A 12 -1.30 41.78 44.51
N LEU A 13 -1.48 41.44 43.22
CA LEU A 13 -2.65 41.76 42.35
C LEU A 13 -2.39 41.07 40.98
N LEU A 14 -3.03 39.95 40.62
CA LEU A 14 -4.36 39.79 39.95
C LEU A 14 -4.53 40.75 38.76
N VAL A 15 -4.86 40.34 37.52
CA VAL A 15 -6.12 39.68 37.11
C VAL A 15 -6.03 39.04 35.69
N SER A 16 -6.80 37.96 35.49
CA SER A 16 -7.65 37.54 34.33
C SER A 16 -7.21 37.76 32.87
N SER A 17 -7.46 36.86 31.92
CA SER A 17 -8.74 36.19 31.65
C SER A 17 -8.63 34.96 30.73
N CYS A 18 -9.53 33.99 30.98
CA CYS A 18 -9.96 32.93 30.07
C CYS A 18 -10.38 33.46 28.70
N ASN A 19 -10.14 32.68 27.64
CA ASN A 19 -10.86 32.84 26.38
C ASN A 19 -11.28 31.46 25.83
N LEU A 20 -12.39 30.93 26.38
CA LEU A 20 -13.19 29.88 25.75
C LEU A 20 -14.40 30.58 25.11
N PRO A 21 -14.63 30.45 23.79
CA PRO A 21 -15.94 30.67 23.22
C PRO A 21 -16.78 29.39 23.39
N ALA A 22 -17.96 29.59 23.97
CA ALA A 22 -18.98 28.59 24.15
C ALA A 22 -19.63 28.16 22.82
N LYS A 23 -20.12 26.92 22.86
CA LYS A 23 -21.01 26.23 21.92
C LYS A 23 -22.19 27.10 21.47
N THR A 24 -22.47 27.10 20.16
CA THR A 24 -23.79 27.46 19.60
C THR A 24 -24.24 26.32 18.69
N ASP A 25 -25.38 25.71 19.04
CA ASP A 25 -26.10 24.75 18.22
C ASP A 25 -26.86 25.46 17.08
N THR A 26 -27.37 24.65 16.13
CA THR A 26 -28.42 24.89 15.12
C THR A 26 -28.02 25.36 13.69
N PRO A 27 -28.80 24.92 12.67
CA PRO A 27 -28.26 24.39 11.42
C PRO A 27 -28.64 25.23 10.21
N GLU A 28 -27.72 25.38 9.25
CA GLU A 28 -28.11 25.82 7.91
C GLU A 28 -27.32 25.05 6.84
N ALA A 29 -28.07 24.21 6.14
CA ALA A 29 -27.78 23.79 4.79
C ALA A 29 -27.97 24.98 3.85
N VAL A 30 -26.99 25.29 3.00
CA VAL A 30 -27.24 25.99 1.72
C VAL A 30 -26.04 25.88 0.76
N PHE A 31 -26.22 24.96 -0.21
CA PHE A 31 -25.95 24.99 -1.65
C PHE A 31 -24.66 25.58 -2.24
N THR A 32 -24.06 24.83 -3.16
CA THR A 32 -23.97 25.26 -4.57
C THR A 32 -23.95 24.03 -5.49
N ALA A 33 -25.12 23.71 -6.05
CA ALA A 33 -25.25 22.88 -7.23
C ALA A 33 -25.08 23.79 -8.46
N ALA A 34 -24.17 23.44 -9.37
CA ALA A 34 -24.13 24.02 -10.70
C ALA A 34 -25.00 23.16 -11.62
N ALA A 35 -26.26 23.57 -11.79
CA ALA A 35 -27.12 23.14 -12.87
C ALA A 35 -26.92 24.11 -14.05
N LEU A 36 -26.58 23.59 -15.23
CA LEU A 36 -26.76 24.31 -16.50
C LEU A 36 -28.02 23.76 -17.16
N THR A 37 -29.06 24.60 -17.21
CA THR A 37 -30.26 24.41 -18.00
C THR A 37 -30.04 25.01 -19.39
N VAL A 38 -30.40 24.25 -20.43
CA VAL A 38 -30.85 24.83 -21.71
C VAL A 38 -32.21 24.22 -21.99
N GLU A 39 -33.23 25.06 -21.91
CA GLU A 39 -34.59 24.79 -22.35
C GLU A 39 -34.67 24.90 -23.88
N ALA A 40 -35.45 24.02 -24.49
CA ALA A 40 -36.29 24.37 -25.63
C ALA A 40 -37.65 23.71 -25.44
N ALA A 41 -38.60 24.53 -25.01
CA ALA A 41 -40.03 24.25 -24.97
C ALA A 41 -40.58 24.00 -26.37
N ILE A 42 -41.51 23.04 -26.53
CA ILE A 42 -42.84 23.31 -27.10
C ILE A 42 -43.86 22.31 -26.50
N ASN A 43 -44.95 22.88 -25.99
CA ASN A 43 -46.08 22.26 -25.29
C ASN A 43 -47.22 21.93 -26.33
N PRO A 44 -48.45 21.59 -25.91
CA PRO A 44 -48.99 20.26 -25.69
C PRO A 44 -50.12 19.89 -26.68
N SER A 45 -50.52 18.61 -26.74
CA SER A 45 -51.91 18.25 -27.01
C SER A 45 -52.23 16.85 -26.47
N ASN A 46 -53.20 16.89 -25.56
CA ASN A 46 -53.93 15.83 -24.89
C ASN A 46 -54.61 14.89 -25.90
N GLN A 47 -54.57 13.57 -25.69
CA GLN A 47 -55.69 12.60 -25.83
C GLN A 47 -55.21 11.14 -25.85
N THR A 48 -55.58 10.38 -24.83
CA THR A 48 -55.99 8.97 -24.97
C THR A 48 -57.46 8.96 -25.45
N PRO A 49 -57.93 8.02 -26.30
CA PRO A 49 -58.25 6.67 -25.79
C PRO A 49 -58.21 5.49 -26.81
N LEU A 50 -58.26 4.27 -26.25
CA LEU A 50 -58.93 3.02 -26.68
C LEU A 50 -58.50 2.17 -27.91
N ALA A 51 -58.01 0.96 -27.58
CA ALA A 51 -58.25 -0.40 -28.14
C ALA A 51 -58.28 -0.73 -29.66
N SER A 52 -57.37 -1.67 -30.05
CA SER A 52 -57.49 -2.93 -30.87
C SER A 52 -58.36 -3.00 -32.17
N PRO A 53 -58.21 -4.00 -33.10
CA PRO A 53 -57.26 -5.13 -33.21
C PRO A 53 -56.74 -5.42 -34.68
N ILE A 54 -56.07 -6.59 -34.86
CA ILE A 54 -55.98 -7.47 -36.05
C ILE A 54 -54.63 -7.57 -36.81
N ALA A 55 -54.27 -8.85 -36.98
CA ALA A 55 -53.08 -9.45 -37.57
C ALA A 55 -53.12 -9.58 -39.10
N SER A 56 -51.93 -9.79 -39.70
CA SER A 56 -51.63 -10.78 -40.76
C SER A 56 -50.20 -10.52 -41.26
N THR A 57 -49.23 -11.39 -40.97
CA THR A 57 -48.75 -12.51 -41.82
C THR A 57 -48.11 -12.07 -43.14
N GLY A 58 -46.80 -12.27 -43.25
CA GLY A 58 -46.02 -12.20 -44.48
C GLY A 58 -44.65 -12.83 -44.26
N SER A 59 -44.54 -14.11 -44.65
CA SER A 59 -43.33 -14.93 -44.71
C SER A 59 -42.18 -14.25 -45.44
N ASN A 60 -40.95 -14.42 -44.95
CA ASN A 60 -39.83 -14.79 -45.82
C ASN A 60 -38.84 -15.64 -45.01
N GLU A 61 -38.90 -16.93 -45.32
CA GLU A 61 -37.92 -17.97 -45.09
C GLU A 61 -36.68 -17.65 -45.94
N ASP A 62 -35.55 -17.38 -45.29
CA ASP A 62 -34.24 -17.47 -45.94
C ASP A 62 -33.34 -18.33 -45.05
N THR A 63 -33.29 -19.61 -45.41
CA THR A 63 -32.47 -20.64 -44.77
C THR A 63 -31.04 -20.49 -45.28
N SER A 64 -30.24 -19.68 -44.59
CA SER A 64 -28.78 -19.68 -44.76
C SER A 64 -28.18 -20.81 -43.92
N LEU A 65 -27.87 -21.93 -44.57
CA LEU A 65 -26.97 -22.95 -44.04
C LEU A 65 -25.54 -22.40 -44.02
N GLN A 66 -25.19 -21.71 -42.93
CA GLN A 66 -23.79 -21.39 -42.67
C GLN A 66 -23.06 -22.67 -42.22
N THR A 67 -22.15 -23.09 -43.08
CA THR A 67 -21.15 -24.12 -42.80
C THR A 67 -20.18 -23.57 -41.75
N SER A 68 -20.35 -23.96 -40.50
CA SER A 68 -19.37 -23.71 -39.43
C SER A 68 -18.13 -24.55 -39.70
N THR A 69 -17.13 -23.94 -40.34
CA THR A 69 -15.76 -24.43 -40.34
C THR A 69 -15.23 -24.40 -38.90
N PRO A 70 -14.50 -25.42 -38.42
CA PRO A 70 -13.90 -25.39 -37.09
C PRO A 70 -12.80 -24.33 -37.11
N ASP A 71 -13.10 -23.19 -36.47
CA ASP A 71 -12.23 -22.03 -36.47
C ASP A 71 -10.91 -22.36 -35.77
N SER A 72 -9.83 -21.88 -36.37
CA SER A 72 -8.50 -21.97 -35.80
C SER A 72 -8.51 -21.32 -34.42
N ALA A 73 -7.97 -21.99 -33.41
CA ALA A 73 -7.93 -21.49 -32.03
C ALA A 73 -7.32 -20.08 -31.98
N SER A 74 -8.18 -19.06 -31.92
CA SER A 74 -7.79 -17.66 -31.82
C SER A 74 -7.07 -17.44 -30.48
N THR A 75 -5.99 -16.67 -30.49
CA THR A 75 -5.19 -16.42 -29.29
C THR A 75 -6.06 -15.72 -28.22
N PRO A 76 -6.06 -16.18 -26.95
CA PRO A 76 -6.87 -15.57 -25.91
C PRO A 76 -6.31 -14.19 -25.53
N LEU A 77 -7.15 -13.17 -25.58
CA LEU A 77 -6.81 -11.77 -25.32
C LEU A 77 -7.74 -11.17 -24.26
N ALA A 78 -7.21 -10.26 -23.47
CA ALA A 78 -7.93 -9.44 -22.49
C ALA A 78 -7.95 -7.98 -22.95
N SER A 79 -9.13 -7.36 -22.98
CA SER A 79 -9.29 -5.92 -23.13
C SER A 79 -9.93 -5.30 -21.88
N PHE A 80 -9.73 -3.99 -21.70
CA PHE A 80 -10.12 -3.26 -20.50
C PHE A 80 -10.84 -1.96 -20.89
N GLU A 81 -11.92 -1.64 -20.19
CA GLU A 81 -12.71 -0.40 -20.36
C GLU A 81 -12.16 0.75 -19.51
N ASP A 82 -11.51 0.43 -18.39
CA ASP A 82 -10.91 1.37 -17.44
C ASP A 82 -9.45 1.00 -17.13
N VAL A 83 -8.74 1.93 -16.48
CA VAL A 83 -7.38 1.70 -16.01
C VAL A 83 -7.38 0.58 -14.96
N THR A 84 -6.72 -0.54 -15.28
CA THR A 84 -6.75 -1.75 -14.46
C THR A 84 -5.41 -2.00 -13.78
N ASN A 85 -5.43 -2.26 -12.47
CA ASN A 85 -4.22 -2.61 -11.72
C ASN A 85 -3.73 -4.02 -12.09
N CYS A 86 -2.45 -4.13 -12.42
CA CYS A 86 -1.76 -5.38 -12.77
C CYS A 86 -0.79 -5.70 -11.61
N ARG A 87 -1.06 -6.80 -10.89
CA ARG A 87 -0.45 -7.13 -9.59
C ARG A 87 0.40 -8.40 -9.64
N THR A 88 1.24 -8.61 -8.61
CA THR A 88 2.05 -9.84 -8.45
C THR A 88 1.22 -11.08 -8.11
N GLY A 89 -0.04 -10.93 -7.71
CA GLY A 89 -0.97 -12.02 -7.40
C GLY A 89 -2.41 -11.53 -7.24
N PRO A 90 -3.34 -12.41 -6.84
CA PRO A 90 -4.76 -12.07 -6.78
C PRO A 90 -5.11 -11.18 -5.58
N GLY A 91 -5.61 -9.98 -5.87
CA GLY A 91 -6.22 -9.10 -4.86
C GLY A 91 -5.28 -8.01 -4.34
N VAL A 92 -5.83 -7.18 -3.45
CA VAL A 92 -5.17 -5.92 -3.04
C VAL A 92 -3.93 -6.10 -2.15
N ASN A 93 -3.79 -7.27 -1.53
CA ASN A 93 -2.64 -7.62 -0.68
C ASN A 93 -1.37 -7.96 -1.48
N TYR A 94 -1.46 -8.04 -2.81
CA TYR A 94 -0.33 -8.23 -3.69
C TYR A 94 0.11 -6.90 -4.28
N ASP A 95 1.41 -6.67 -4.39
CA ASP A 95 1.94 -5.43 -4.92
C ASP A 95 1.50 -5.16 -6.36
N ARG A 96 1.29 -3.89 -6.68
CA ARG A 96 1.01 -3.44 -8.04
C ARG A 96 2.32 -3.27 -8.80
N ILE A 97 2.46 -3.99 -9.90
CA ILE A 97 3.63 -3.91 -10.79
C ILE A 97 3.41 -2.77 -11.80
N THR A 98 2.23 -2.69 -12.40
CA THR A 98 1.88 -1.65 -13.37
C THR A 98 0.36 -1.44 -13.43
N GLN A 99 -0.08 -0.55 -14.32
CA GLN A 99 -1.47 -0.33 -14.68
C GLN A 99 -1.64 -0.49 -16.18
N ILE A 100 -2.72 -1.15 -16.59
CA ILE A 100 -3.08 -1.34 -18.00
C ILE A 100 -4.08 -0.26 -18.37
N GLN A 101 -3.79 0.50 -19.43
CA GLN A 101 -4.68 1.55 -19.93
C GLN A 101 -5.81 0.95 -20.76
N PRO A 102 -6.99 1.61 -20.79
CA PRO A 102 -8.10 1.18 -21.64
C PRO A 102 -7.72 1.22 -23.13
N GLY A 103 -8.34 0.33 -23.91
CA GLY A 103 -8.07 0.18 -25.34
C GLY A 103 -6.81 -0.63 -25.68
N LEU A 104 -5.99 -1.02 -24.69
CA LEU A 104 -4.91 -1.97 -24.90
C LEU A 104 -5.42 -3.41 -24.78
N ALA A 105 -5.15 -4.24 -25.79
CA ALA A 105 -5.38 -5.68 -25.72
C ALA A 105 -4.08 -6.40 -25.32
N VAL A 106 -4.14 -7.25 -24.30
CA VAL A 106 -3.00 -8.04 -23.81
C VAL A 106 -3.31 -9.53 -23.86
N LYS A 107 -2.28 -10.35 -24.00
CA LYS A 107 -2.44 -11.80 -24.09
C LYS A 107 -2.79 -12.40 -22.73
N ILE A 108 -3.80 -13.27 -22.70
CA ILE A 108 -4.12 -14.10 -21.54
C ILE A 108 -3.25 -15.36 -21.59
N VAL A 109 -2.59 -15.67 -20.48
CA VAL A 109 -1.73 -16.86 -20.35
C VAL A 109 -2.15 -17.80 -19.23
N GLY A 110 -3.09 -17.38 -18.38
CA GLY A 110 -3.63 -18.22 -17.31
C GLY A 110 -4.94 -17.69 -16.73
N VAL A 111 -5.65 -18.55 -16.03
CA VAL A 111 -6.84 -18.23 -15.26
C VAL A 111 -6.68 -18.72 -13.82
N TYR A 112 -7.16 -17.94 -12.85
CA TYR A 112 -7.28 -18.35 -11.46
C TYR A 112 -8.73 -18.18 -11.02
N PRO A 113 -9.50 -19.28 -10.94
CA PRO A 113 -10.89 -19.24 -10.53
C PRO A 113 -11.05 -18.65 -9.11
N PRO A 114 -12.15 -17.94 -8.84
CA PRO A 114 -13.27 -17.72 -9.74
C PRO A 114 -13.13 -16.50 -10.67
N ASN A 115 -12.22 -15.56 -10.41
CA ASN A 115 -12.30 -14.23 -11.04
C ASN A 115 -10.95 -13.53 -11.25
N TYR A 116 -9.89 -14.24 -11.64
CA TYR A 116 -8.61 -13.63 -12.00
C TYR A 116 -8.09 -14.17 -13.32
N TRP A 117 -7.49 -13.27 -14.10
CA TRP A 117 -6.73 -13.61 -15.31
C TRP A 117 -5.26 -13.25 -15.12
N ILE A 118 -4.40 -14.04 -15.75
CA ILE A 118 -2.97 -13.82 -15.80
C ILE A 118 -2.65 -13.38 -17.22
N VAL A 119 -2.09 -12.18 -17.32
CA VAL A 119 -1.81 -11.53 -18.59
C VAL A 119 -0.32 -11.26 -18.77
N GLU A 120 0.11 -11.24 -20.02
CA GLU A 120 1.47 -10.91 -20.41
C GLU A 120 1.56 -9.43 -20.80
N THR A 121 2.40 -8.67 -20.10
CA THR A 121 2.64 -7.23 -20.33
C THR A 121 4.13 -6.95 -20.50
N ASN A 122 4.48 -5.72 -20.91
CA ASN A 122 5.89 -5.29 -20.97
C ASN A 122 6.59 -5.29 -19.58
N ALA A 123 5.83 -5.27 -18.48
CA ALA A 123 6.35 -5.37 -17.12
C ALA A 123 6.49 -6.83 -16.64
N GLY A 124 6.14 -7.81 -17.49
CA GLY A 124 6.10 -9.23 -17.16
C GLY A 124 4.67 -9.76 -16.98
N LEU A 125 4.59 -10.98 -16.44
CA LEU A 125 3.32 -11.64 -16.11
C LEU A 125 2.68 -10.99 -14.89
N CYS A 126 1.38 -10.74 -14.96
CA CYS A 126 0.66 -10.18 -13.82
C CYS A 126 -0.80 -10.60 -13.75
N TRP A 127 -1.38 -10.33 -12.59
CA TRP A 127 -2.73 -10.70 -12.21
C TRP A 127 -3.66 -9.51 -12.34
N VAL A 128 -4.79 -9.72 -13.00
CA VAL A 128 -5.87 -8.73 -13.16
C VAL A 128 -7.19 -9.33 -12.70
N ALA A 129 -8.01 -8.52 -12.02
CA ALA A 129 -9.33 -8.95 -11.57
C ALA A 129 -10.28 -9.10 -12.77
N GLY A 130 -10.98 -10.23 -12.85
CA GLY A 130 -11.81 -10.58 -14.00
C GLY A 130 -13.01 -9.67 -14.21
N GLU A 131 -13.42 -8.92 -13.19
CA GLU A 131 -14.48 -7.90 -13.29
C GLU A 131 -14.12 -6.73 -14.22
N PHE A 132 -12.83 -6.50 -14.48
CA PHE A 132 -12.35 -5.45 -15.38
C PHE A 132 -11.87 -5.98 -16.73
N VAL A 133 -12.02 -7.28 -16.97
CA VAL A 133 -11.51 -7.96 -18.17
C VAL A 133 -12.66 -8.35 -19.08
N THR A 134 -12.60 -7.91 -20.33
CA THR A 134 -13.41 -8.49 -21.41
C THR A 134 -12.55 -9.51 -22.18
N PRO A 135 -12.70 -10.82 -21.92
CA PRO A 135 -11.92 -11.84 -22.60
C PRO A 135 -12.42 -12.08 -24.04
N SER A 136 -11.51 -12.40 -24.94
CA SER A 136 -11.79 -12.80 -26.32
C SER A 136 -10.85 -13.92 -26.77
N GLY A 137 -11.18 -14.58 -27.89
CA GLY A 137 -10.42 -15.72 -28.43
C GLY A 137 -10.75 -17.05 -27.74
N ASN A 138 -9.85 -18.04 -27.87
CA ASN A 138 -10.02 -19.38 -27.30
C ASN A 138 -9.63 -19.41 -25.80
N ILE A 139 -10.52 -18.89 -24.94
CA ILE A 139 -10.32 -18.92 -23.48
C ILE A 139 -10.44 -20.32 -22.87
N ALA A 140 -11.09 -21.26 -23.55
CA ALA A 140 -11.25 -22.64 -23.06
C ALA A 140 -9.91 -23.39 -23.00
N ALA A 141 -8.92 -22.95 -23.78
CA ALA A 141 -7.56 -23.50 -23.79
C ALA A 141 -6.62 -22.84 -22.75
N VAL A 142 -7.08 -21.81 -22.02
CA VAL A 142 -6.25 -21.12 -21.03
C VAL A 142 -6.05 -22.01 -19.80
N PRO A 143 -4.80 -22.29 -19.38
CA PRO A 143 -4.55 -23.14 -18.23
C PRO A 143 -4.98 -22.47 -16.93
N THR A 144 -5.46 -23.28 -15.98
CA THR A 144 -5.64 -22.83 -14.60
C THR A 144 -4.29 -22.79 -13.90
N VAL A 145 -4.00 -21.69 -13.20
CA VAL A 145 -2.77 -21.52 -12.41
C VAL A 145 -3.10 -21.45 -10.93
N THR A 146 -2.10 -21.60 -10.08
CA THR A 146 -2.21 -21.34 -8.63
C THR A 146 -1.79 -19.91 -8.32
N ALA A 147 -2.39 -19.30 -7.29
CA ALA A 147 -1.91 -18.04 -6.78
C ALA A 147 -0.44 -18.17 -6.30
N PRO A 148 0.43 -17.18 -6.56
CA PRO A 148 1.68 -17.07 -5.85
C PRO A 148 1.39 -16.98 -4.35
N PRO A 149 2.31 -17.43 -3.48
CA PRO A 149 2.13 -17.18 -2.06
C PRO A 149 2.04 -15.68 -1.82
N THR A 150 1.00 -15.23 -1.11
CA THR A 150 1.00 -13.88 -0.52
C THR A 150 2.23 -13.79 0.37
N ALA A 151 2.87 -12.61 0.47
CA ALA A 151 3.81 -12.34 1.55
C ALA A 151 3.09 -12.59 2.89
N THR A 152 3.19 -13.80 3.40
CA THR A 152 2.52 -14.28 4.61
C THR A 152 3.51 -14.03 5.73
N GLY A 153 3.69 -12.76 6.06
CA GLY A 153 4.48 -12.30 7.19
C GLY A 153 3.58 -11.48 8.11
N GLU A 154 3.88 -11.48 9.40
CA GLU A 154 3.36 -10.43 10.27
C GLU A 154 4.11 -9.13 9.94
N PRO A 155 3.45 -7.95 9.90
CA PRO A 155 4.13 -6.68 9.86
C PRO A 155 5.11 -6.63 11.03
N LEU A 156 6.38 -6.33 10.75
CA LEU A 156 7.37 -6.27 11.81
C LEU A 156 7.01 -5.17 12.81
N GLN A 157 7.09 -5.52 14.09
CA GLN A 157 6.98 -4.56 15.19
C GLN A 157 8.37 -4.00 15.52
N ASN A 158 8.44 -2.88 16.25
CA ASN A 158 9.69 -2.18 16.55
C ASN A 158 10.84 -3.10 17.02
N VAL A 159 12.09 -2.74 16.69
CA VAL A 159 13.26 -3.44 17.23
C VAL A 159 13.58 -2.92 18.65
N SER A 160 13.80 -3.83 19.60
CA SER A 160 14.07 -3.49 21.00
C SER A 160 15.50 -3.83 21.38
N LEU A 161 16.35 -2.80 21.53
CA LEU A 161 17.71 -2.99 22.03
C LEU A 161 17.67 -3.45 23.50
N GLN A 162 18.43 -4.50 23.79
CA GLN A 162 18.52 -5.08 25.13
C GLN A 162 19.76 -4.59 25.88
N LYS A 163 20.90 -4.53 25.18
CA LYS A 163 22.18 -4.12 25.78
C LYS A 163 23.12 -3.59 24.72
N TRP A 164 23.99 -2.65 25.12
CA TRP A 164 25.12 -2.22 24.32
C TRP A 164 26.30 -1.90 25.22
N ASP A 165 27.50 -2.27 24.78
CA ASP A 165 28.75 -2.05 25.50
C ASP A 165 29.80 -1.52 24.51
N ILE A 166 30.71 -0.69 25.02
CA ILE A 166 31.89 -0.21 24.30
C ILE A 166 33.12 -0.34 25.20
N PHE A 167 34.21 -0.87 24.66
CA PHE A 167 35.51 -0.92 25.33
C PHE A 167 36.56 -0.18 24.48
N CYS A 168 37.13 0.88 25.04
CA CYS A 168 38.07 1.76 24.34
C CYS A 168 39.53 1.39 24.66
N ASN A 169 40.28 1.01 23.64
CA ASN A 169 41.73 0.84 23.71
C ASN A 169 42.44 2.11 23.22
N PHE A 170 42.82 2.98 24.17
CA PHE A 170 43.50 4.24 23.86
C PHE A 170 44.95 4.07 23.39
N ALA A 171 45.55 2.89 23.53
CA ALA A 171 46.88 2.63 22.99
C ALA A 171 46.85 2.42 21.47
N THR A 172 45.77 1.81 20.96
CA THR A 172 45.58 1.54 19.52
C THR A 172 44.58 2.48 18.85
N ASN A 173 43.86 3.32 19.61
CA ASN A 173 42.71 4.13 19.16
C ASN A 173 41.59 3.28 18.56
N GLU A 174 41.38 2.10 19.12
CA GLU A 174 40.32 1.17 18.71
C GLU A 174 39.25 1.07 19.80
N ALA A 175 38.01 0.81 19.40
CA ALA A 175 36.91 0.52 20.28
C ALA A 175 36.22 -0.80 19.89
N GLU A 176 36.08 -1.71 20.85
CA GLU A 176 35.28 -2.92 20.70
C GLU A 176 33.83 -2.60 21.08
N VAL A 177 32.91 -2.76 20.14
CA VAL A 177 31.48 -2.48 20.29
C VAL A 177 30.71 -3.79 20.30
N THR A 178 29.79 -3.95 21.24
CA THR A 178 28.82 -5.05 21.28
C THR A 178 27.41 -4.48 21.40
N ILE A 179 26.48 -4.93 20.55
CA ILE A 179 25.07 -4.53 20.57
C ILE A 179 24.21 -5.78 20.56
N ARG A 180 23.23 -5.85 21.47
CA ARG A 180 22.27 -6.96 21.60
C ARG A 180 20.85 -6.43 21.54
N TRP A 181 19.98 -7.16 20.85
CA TRP A 181 18.56 -6.82 20.71
C TRP A 181 17.67 -8.06 20.92
N ALA A 182 16.37 -7.81 21.14
CA ALA A 182 15.38 -8.87 21.20
C ALA A 182 15.07 -9.33 19.79
N ASP A 183 14.98 -10.65 19.63
CA ASP A 183 14.59 -11.26 18.39
C ASP A 183 13.17 -10.87 17.97
N LYS A 184 12.90 -11.04 16.68
CA LYS A 184 11.59 -10.80 16.07
C LYS A 184 11.10 -12.10 15.47
N GLU A 185 9.79 -12.16 15.27
CA GLU A 185 9.20 -13.25 14.50
C GLU A 185 8.86 -12.68 13.12
N GLY A 186 9.14 -13.46 12.09
CA GLY A 186 8.78 -13.12 10.71
C GLY A 186 9.71 -12.12 10.03
N GLU A 187 10.87 -11.79 10.62
CA GLU A 187 11.94 -11.10 9.94
C GLU A 187 12.67 -12.04 8.97
N SER A 188 13.16 -11.46 7.88
CA SER A 188 14.08 -12.13 6.96
C SER A 188 15.54 -11.87 7.31
N GLY A 189 15.79 -10.95 8.24
CA GLY A 189 17.11 -10.65 8.76
C GLY A 189 17.19 -9.28 9.42
N TYR A 190 18.42 -8.91 9.78
CA TYR A 190 18.74 -7.65 10.43
C TYR A 190 19.79 -6.87 9.65
N ARG A 191 19.76 -5.54 9.78
CA ARG A 191 20.80 -4.64 9.27
C ARG A 191 21.32 -3.78 10.39
N VAL A 192 22.64 -3.64 10.46
CA VAL A 192 23.32 -2.77 11.42
C VAL A 192 23.70 -1.48 10.71
N ILE A 193 23.20 -0.36 11.23
CA ILE A 193 23.52 0.97 10.73
C ILE A 193 24.45 1.66 11.72
N ARG A 194 25.59 2.15 11.24
CA ARG A 194 26.57 2.93 12.00
C ARG A 194 26.75 4.29 11.34
N ASN A 195 26.49 5.37 12.07
CA ASN A 195 26.53 6.75 11.53
C ASN A 195 25.82 6.86 10.17
N ASP A 196 24.60 6.33 10.09
CA ASP A 196 23.74 6.30 8.89
C ASP A 196 24.26 5.45 7.70
N ILE A 197 25.33 4.69 7.91
CA ILE A 197 25.89 3.78 6.91
C ILE A 197 25.58 2.32 7.29
N LEU A 198 25.10 1.53 6.33
CA LEU A 198 24.96 0.08 6.48
C LEU A 198 26.33 -0.57 6.65
N VAL A 199 26.58 -1.23 7.79
CA VAL A 199 27.86 -1.91 8.08
C VAL A 199 27.74 -3.43 8.13
N ALA A 200 26.54 -3.97 8.34
CA ALA A 200 26.30 -5.41 8.29
C ALA A 200 24.87 -5.75 7.86
N GLU A 201 24.73 -6.84 7.11
CA GLU A 201 23.48 -7.58 6.95
C GLU A 201 23.62 -8.94 7.65
N LEU A 202 22.65 -9.29 8.47
CA LEU A 202 22.67 -10.45 9.34
C LEU A 202 21.46 -11.35 9.02
N PRO A 203 21.61 -12.69 9.14
CA PRO A 203 20.50 -13.63 8.93
C PRO A 203 19.39 -13.44 9.98
N PRO A 204 18.20 -14.05 9.78
CA PRO A 204 17.15 -14.07 10.80
C PRO A 204 17.64 -14.75 12.09
N ASP A 205 16.89 -14.57 13.18
CA ASP A 205 17.19 -15.09 14.52
C ASP A 205 18.51 -14.53 15.14
N THR A 206 19.18 -13.58 14.47
CA THR A 206 20.40 -12.95 15.00
C THR A 206 20.04 -11.91 16.05
N THR A 207 20.68 -12.00 17.22
CA THR A 207 20.38 -11.13 18.39
C THR A 207 21.61 -10.40 18.95
N GLU A 208 22.76 -10.52 18.27
CA GLU A 208 24.01 -9.85 18.67
C GLU A 208 24.83 -9.42 17.45
N PHE A 209 25.45 -8.24 17.56
CA PHE A 209 26.47 -7.75 16.65
C PHE A 209 27.70 -7.30 17.46
N LYS A 210 28.89 -7.59 16.94
CA LYS A 210 30.16 -7.14 17.49
C LYS A 210 31.07 -6.62 16.39
N GLU A 211 31.82 -5.58 16.68
CA GLU A 211 32.88 -5.10 15.80
C GLU A 211 33.96 -4.34 16.55
N ILE A 212 35.09 -4.13 15.88
CA ILE A 212 36.16 -3.24 16.33
C ILE A 212 36.24 -2.08 15.34
N ILE A 213 36.22 -0.86 15.86
CA ILE A 213 36.28 0.38 15.06
C ILE A 213 37.43 1.26 15.51
N ASN A 214 37.90 2.14 14.65
CA ASN A 214 38.80 3.20 15.06
C ASN A 214 37.99 4.33 15.71
N LEU A 215 38.22 4.58 16.99
CA LEU A 215 37.56 5.63 17.76
C LEU A 215 38.54 6.16 18.83
N ALA A 216 39.00 7.39 18.64
CA ALA A 216 39.91 8.07 19.56
C ALA A 216 39.16 8.69 20.75
N SER A 217 39.91 9.14 21.76
CA SER A 217 39.32 9.76 22.95
C SER A 217 38.51 11.03 22.61
N GLY A 218 37.33 11.15 23.20
CA GLY A 218 36.37 12.23 22.96
C GLY A 218 35.50 12.04 21.71
N GLN A 219 35.64 10.93 20.98
CA GLN A 219 34.82 10.64 19.80
C GLN A 219 33.63 9.74 20.15
N SER A 220 32.52 10.00 19.45
CA SER A 220 31.30 9.19 19.57
C SER A 220 30.91 8.52 18.26
N VAL A 221 30.21 7.41 18.36
CA VAL A 221 29.65 6.64 17.25
C VAL A 221 28.17 6.35 17.52
N GLY A 222 27.34 6.49 16.50
CA GLY A 222 25.90 6.20 16.56
C GLY A 222 25.55 4.86 15.92
N TYR A 223 24.62 4.12 16.53
CA TYR A 223 24.08 2.88 15.98
C TYR A 223 22.56 2.80 16.07
N PHE A 224 21.96 2.09 15.11
CA PHE A 224 20.63 1.52 15.25
C PHE A 224 20.51 0.24 14.42
N ILE A 225 19.54 -0.59 14.76
CA ILE A 225 19.30 -1.90 14.13
C ILE A 225 17.98 -1.83 13.36
N ILE A 226 17.98 -2.34 12.13
CA ILE A 226 16.78 -2.50 11.32
C ILE A 226 16.45 -3.99 11.22
N ALA A 227 15.22 -4.38 11.53
CA ALA A 227 14.67 -5.68 11.14
C ALA A 227 13.89 -5.49 9.83
N TYR A 228 14.01 -6.43 8.89
CA TYR A 228 13.34 -6.33 7.59
C TYR A 228 12.72 -7.66 7.16
N ASN A 229 11.63 -7.60 6.40
CA ASN A 229 11.05 -8.72 5.69
C ASN A 229 10.44 -8.25 4.36
N ALA A 230 9.74 -9.15 3.66
CA ALA A 230 9.09 -8.81 2.39
C ALA A 230 8.02 -7.71 2.50
N LEU A 231 7.47 -7.46 3.70
CA LEU A 231 6.42 -6.46 3.94
C LEU A 231 6.98 -5.08 4.32
N GLY A 232 8.27 -4.98 4.65
CA GLY A 232 8.91 -3.72 4.99
C GLY A 232 9.99 -3.87 6.04
N GLN A 233 10.28 -2.77 6.72
CA GLN A 233 11.35 -2.68 7.70
C GLN A 233 10.99 -1.77 8.87
N VAL A 234 11.54 -2.07 10.03
CA VAL A 234 11.38 -1.30 11.27
C VAL A 234 12.72 -1.17 11.96
N GLN A 235 12.92 -0.06 12.66
CA GLN A 235 14.20 0.25 13.30
C GLN A 235 14.09 0.35 14.82
N SER A 236 15.22 0.18 15.49
CA SER A 236 15.36 0.46 16.91
C SER A 236 15.44 1.96 17.18
N LYS A 237 15.42 2.34 18.46
CA LYS A 237 15.98 3.63 18.86
C LYS A 237 17.47 3.68 18.50
N ALA A 238 17.96 4.87 18.15
CA ALA A 238 19.38 5.10 17.98
C ALA A 238 20.07 5.20 19.34
N ILE A 239 21.27 4.64 19.43
CA ILE A 239 22.18 4.75 20.57
C ILE A 239 23.45 5.47 20.14
N SER A 240 24.11 6.13 21.08
CA SER A 240 25.43 6.73 20.88
C SER A 240 26.39 6.20 21.94
N LEU A 241 27.56 5.74 21.49
CA LEU A 241 28.64 5.21 22.32
C LEU A 241 29.85 6.13 22.16
N SER A 242 30.62 6.34 23.22
CA SER A 242 31.75 7.27 23.22
C SER A 242 32.99 6.69 23.90
N CYS A 243 34.14 6.99 23.31
CA CYS A 243 35.44 7.04 23.96
C CYS A 243 35.80 8.52 24.21
#